data_AF-A0A267TBK7-F1
#
_entry.id   AF-A0A267TBK7-F1
#
_cell.length_a   1.000
_cell.length_b   1.000
_cell.length_c   1.000
_cell.angle_alpha   90.00
_cell.angle_beta   90.00
_cell.angle_gamma   90.00
#
_symmetry.space_group_name_H-M   'P 1'
#
loop_
_entity.id
_entity.type
_entity.pdbx_description
1 polymer ?
#
loop_
_entity_poly.entity_id
_entity_poly.type
_entity_poly.pdbx_seq_one_letter_code
_entity_poly.pdbx_strand_id
1 'polypeptide(L)'
;MARNVSKNVTPKSSSTRKSNGKGLFSIIDTIFNMDRLLGGEFPAYQLRYLLWLSFLIVLYIASSLHSESLIHQIDKTKAEVEELRADYTTQQADFMKAGKQSEIIKRVESMGIEENKTPPTKIIVKDW
;
A
#
# COMPACT_ATOMS: atom_id res chain seq x y z
N MET A 1 86.62 -14.86 -37.46
CA MET A 1 85.37 -15.23 -38.20
C MET A 1 84.62 -16.21 -37.28
N ALA A 2 83.35 -16.14 -36.93
CA ALA A 2 82.23 -15.29 -37.33
C ALA A 2 81.21 -15.17 -36.15
N ARG A 3 80.77 -13.92 -35.91
CA ARG A 3 79.42 -13.39 -35.59
C ARG A 3 78.51 -14.06 -34.53
N ASN A 4 78.29 -13.27 -33.48
CA ASN A 4 77.14 -13.22 -32.56
C ASN A 4 75.79 -12.95 -33.29
N VAL A 5 74.70 -13.60 -32.86
CA VAL A 5 73.31 -13.10 -32.67
C VAL A 5 72.51 -14.27 -32.06
N SER A 6 71.71 -14.19 -31.00
CA SER A 6 70.52 -13.38 -30.76
C SER A 6 70.18 -13.52 -29.25
N LYS A 7 70.17 -12.45 -28.45
CA LYS A 7 68.97 -11.61 -28.16
C LYS A 7 67.86 -12.45 -27.51
N ASN A 8 67.27 -12.14 -26.35
CA ASN A 8 67.39 -11.14 -25.30
C ASN A 8 66.21 -11.47 -24.36
N VAL A 9 66.47 -11.60 -23.07
CA VAL A 9 65.43 -11.79 -22.05
C VAL A 9 64.59 -10.51 -21.98
N THR A 10 63.28 -10.63 -22.20
CA THR A 10 62.31 -9.59 -21.89
C THR A 10 61.39 -10.09 -20.77
N PRO A 11 61.35 -9.44 -19.60
CA PRO A 11 60.22 -9.55 -18.70
C PRO A 11 59.12 -8.58 -19.16
N LYS A 12 57.86 -8.84 -18.75
CA LYS A 12 56.68 -7.95 -18.77
C LYS A 12 55.63 -8.23 -19.85
N SER A 13 54.50 -8.80 -19.43
CA SER A 13 53.24 -8.04 -19.28
C SER A 13 52.07 -9.00 -19.05
N SER A 14 51.46 -8.90 -17.88
CA SER A 14 50.11 -9.41 -17.59
C SER A 14 49.10 -8.71 -18.51
N SER A 15 48.76 -9.32 -19.64
CA SER A 15 47.64 -8.85 -20.47
C SER A 15 46.40 -9.68 -20.18
N THR A 16 45.55 -9.07 -19.37
CA THR A 16 44.22 -9.44 -18.95
C THR A 16 43.39 -10.03 -20.10
N ARG A 17 42.87 -11.25 -19.89
CA ARG A 17 41.88 -11.90 -20.74
C ARG A 17 40.58 -11.08 -20.65
N LYS A 18 40.37 -10.13 -21.57
CA LYS A 18 39.13 -9.36 -21.65
C LYS A 18 38.02 -10.28 -22.17
N SER A 19 37.33 -10.96 -21.25
CA SER A 19 36.09 -11.64 -21.59
C SER A 19 35.08 -10.58 -21.99
N ASN A 20 34.69 -10.57 -23.26
CA ASN A 20 33.55 -9.82 -23.75
C ASN A 20 32.30 -10.41 -23.08
N GLY A 21 31.94 -9.86 -21.92
CA GLY A 21 30.73 -10.19 -21.21
C GLY A 21 29.54 -9.79 -22.07
N LYS A 22 28.93 -10.76 -22.73
CA LYS A 22 27.66 -10.65 -23.45
C LYS A 22 26.51 -10.47 -22.45
N GLY A 23 26.57 -9.42 -21.64
CA GLY A 23 25.64 -9.17 -20.55
C GLY A 23 25.03 -7.80 -20.71
N LEU A 24 23.74 -7.77 -21.06
CA LEU A 24 22.82 -6.62 -21.05
C LEU A 24 23.16 -5.45 -21.99
N PHE A 25 24.40 -4.96 -22.01
CA PHE A 25 24.84 -3.88 -22.90
C PHE A 25 24.72 -4.25 -24.38
N SER A 26 25.12 -5.47 -24.77
CA SER A 26 25.02 -5.92 -26.16
C SER A 26 23.57 -6.03 -26.66
N ILE A 27 22.61 -6.34 -25.78
CA ILE A 27 21.19 -6.44 -26.14
C ILE A 27 20.63 -5.03 -26.35
N ILE A 28 21.01 -4.09 -25.48
CA ILE A 28 20.66 -2.67 -25.60
C ILE A 28 21.25 -2.08 -26.89
N ASP A 29 22.53 -2.32 -27.19
CA ASP A 29 23.19 -1.85 -28.42
C ASP A 29 22.54 -2.41 -29.70
N THR A 30 22.08 -3.68 -29.66
CA THR A 30 21.42 -4.34 -30.80
C THR A 30 20.02 -3.79 -31.05
N ILE A 31 19.26 -3.48 -30.00
CA ILE A 31 17.90 -2.94 -30.11
C ILE A 31 17.94 -1.46 -30.52
N PHE A 32 18.90 -0.69 -30.00
CA PHE A 32 18.96 0.76 -30.23
C PHE A 32 19.81 1.20 -31.43
N ASN A 33 20.55 0.30 -32.11
CA ASN A 33 21.43 0.62 -33.25
C ASN A 33 22.15 1.98 -33.07
N MET A 34 22.75 2.17 -31.89
CA MET A 34 23.28 3.47 -31.42
C MET A 34 24.31 4.08 -32.39
N ASP A 35 25.07 3.24 -33.10
CA ASP A 35 26.04 3.69 -34.12
C ASP A 35 25.41 4.42 -35.31
N ARG A 36 24.19 4.03 -35.72
CA ARG A 36 23.53 4.58 -36.91
C ARG A 36 22.54 5.70 -36.59
N LEU A 37 21.93 5.64 -35.41
CA LEU A 37 20.94 6.63 -34.98
C LEU A 37 21.61 7.88 -34.37
N LEU A 38 22.78 7.72 -33.75
CA LEU A 38 23.37 8.76 -32.89
C LEU A 38 24.78 9.22 -33.31
N GLY A 39 25.36 8.66 -34.38
CA GLY A 39 26.36 9.34 -35.21
C GLY A 39 27.62 9.87 -34.51
N GLY A 40 28.06 9.24 -33.41
CA GLY A 40 29.30 9.58 -32.72
C GLY A 40 29.12 9.74 -31.21
N GLU A 41 30.07 9.16 -30.47
CA GLU A 41 30.29 9.16 -29.03
C GLU A 41 29.23 9.88 -28.16
N PHE A 42 28.37 9.09 -27.49
CA PHE A 42 27.43 9.61 -26.51
C PHE A 42 28.17 10.38 -25.41
N PRO A 43 27.88 11.68 -25.20
CA PRO A 43 28.37 12.36 -24.02
C PRO A 43 27.62 11.77 -22.81
N ALA A 44 28.36 11.37 -21.79
CA ALA A 44 27.82 10.69 -20.60
C ALA A 44 26.72 11.50 -19.85
N TYR A 45 26.64 12.80 -20.13
CA TYR A 45 25.65 13.72 -19.56
C TYR A 45 24.20 13.41 -20.03
N GLN A 46 23.99 13.16 -21.32
CA GLN A 46 22.68 12.84 -21.90
C GLN A 46 22.17 11.49 -21.39
N LEU A 47 23.09 10.54 -21.23
CA LEU A 47 22.80 9.20 -20.72
C LEU A 47 22.33 9.25 -19.26
N ARG A 48 22.97 10.09 -18.42
CA ARG A 48 22.53 10.36 -17.05
C ARG A 48 21.13 10.99 -17.00
N TYR A 49 20.82 11.93 -17.89
CA TYR A 49 19.50 12.57 -17.95
C TYR A 49 18.38 11.59 -18.37
N LEU A 50 18.64 10.76 -19.38
CA LEU A 50 17.70 9.72 -19.82
C LEU A 50 17.42 8.69 -18.72
N LEU A 51 18.46 8.27 -17.99
CA LEU A 51 18.32 7.38 -16.84
C LEU A 51 17.45 8.00 -15.75
N TRP A 52 17.66 9.28 -15.46
CA TRP A 52 16.87 10.00 -14.47
C TRP A 52 15.39 10.10 -14.88
N LEU A 53 15.10 10.37 -16.15
CA LEU A 53 13.73 10.40 -16.65
C LEU A 53 13.08 9.01 -16.64
N SER A 54 13.80 7.97 -17.07
CA SER A 54 13.33 6.58 -17.02
C SER A 54 13.01 6.15 -15.59
N PHE A 55 13.84 6.54 -14.62
CA PHE A 55 13.59 6.29 -13.21
C PHE A 55 12.26 6.92 -12.74
N LEU A 56 12.00 8.18 -13.11
CA LEU A 56 10.73 8.83 -12.78
C LEU A 56 9.52 8.14 -13.41
N ILE A 57 9.64 7.67 -14.66
CA ILE A 57 8.58 6.92 -15.33
C ILE A 57 8.28 5.61 -14.59
N VAL A 58 9.31 4.86 -14.19
CA VAL A 58 9.14 3.63 -13.40
C VAL A 58 8.47 3.93 -12.06
N LEU A 59 8.89 5.00 -11.37
CA LEU A 59 8.31 5.42 -10.10
C LEU A 59 6.83 5.79 -10.26
N TYR A 60 6.48 6.50 -11.34
CA TYR A 60 5.11 6.83 -11.68
C TYR A 60 4.24 5.59 -11.90
N ILE A 61 4.71 4.64 -12.71
CA ILE A 61 3.98 3.39 -12.99
C ILE A 61 3.81 2.57 -11.70
N ALA A 62 4.87 2.46 -10.89
CA ALA A 62 4.82 1.76 -9.61
C ALA A 62 3.80 2.38 -8.63
N SER A 63 3.77 3.71 -8.55
CA SER A 63 2.79 4.44 -7.72
C SER A 63 1.36 4.27 -8.21
N SER A 64 1.16 4.27 -9.53
CA SER A 64 -0.14 4.08 -10.16
C SER A 64 -0.72 2.71 -9.84
N LEU A 65 0.09 1.65 -9.96
CA LEU A 65 -0.36 0.27 -9.71
C LEU A 65 -0.76 0.02 -8.25
N HIS A 66 -0.09 0.67 -7.29
CA HIS A 66 -0.44 0.52 -5.88
C HIS A 66 -1.81 1.14 -5.56
N SER A 67 -2.17 2.23 -6.23
CA SER A 67 -3.41 2.97 -5.99
C SER A 67 -4.67 2.13 -6.25
N GLU A 68 -4.65 1.28 -7.28
CA GLU A 68 -5.78 0.40 -7.62
C GLU A 68 -6.08 -0.61 -6.51
N SER A 69 -5.04 -1.22 -5.94
CA SER A 69 -5.20 -2.17 -4.83
C SER A 69 -5.67 -1.51 -3.54
N LEU A 70 -5.33 -0.24 -3.32
CA LEU A 70 -5.76 0.52 -2.15
C LEU A 70 -7.23 0.91 -2.23
N ILE A 71 -7.72 1.28 -3.42
CA ILE A 71 -9.13 1.63 -3.64
C ILE A 71 -10.04 0.45 -3.28
N HIS A 72 -9.71 -0.76 -3.73
CA HIS A 72 -10.50 -1.95 -3.40
C HIS A 72 -10.51 -2.26 -1.89
N GLN A 73 -9.38 -2.06 -1.21
CA GLN A 73 -9.29 -2.23 0.25
C GLN A 73 -10.11 -1.18 1.00
N ILE A 74 -10.13 0.06 0.52
CA ILE A 74 -10.95 1.13 1.09
C ILE A 74 -12.43 0.77 0.99
N ASP A 75 -12.88 0.31 -0.18
CA ASP A 75 -14.29 -0.06 -0.39
C ASP A 75 -14.71 -1.21 0.53
N LYS A 76 -13.86 -2.24 0.66
CA LYS A 76 -14.12 -3.36 1.58
C LYS A 76 -14.21 -2.89 3.03
N THR A 77 -13.23 -2.10 3.47
CA THR A 77 -13.19 -1.58 4.85
C THR A 77 -14.41 -0.70 5.14
N LYS A 78 -14.84 0.11 4.16
CA LYS A 78 -16.03 0.94 4.28
C LYS A 78 -17.30 0.10 4.44
N ALA A 79 -17.44 -0.97 3.66
CA ALA A 79 -18.56 -1.90 3.79
C ALA A 79 -18.59 -2.56 5.18
N GLU A 80 -17.44 -3.00 5.69
CA GLU A 80 -17.32 -3.58 7.04
C GLU A 80 -17.74 -2.59 8.14
N VAL A 81 -17.38 -1.30 8.01
CA VAL A 81 -17.80 -0.25 8.95
C VAL A 81 -19.30 0.03 8.87
N GLU A 82 -19.88 0.03 7.67
CA GLU A 82 -21.33 0.22 7.49
C GLU A 82 -22.14 -0.95 8.09
N GLU A 83 -21.67 -2.18 7.91
CA GLU A 83 -22.26 -3.38 8.53
C GLU A 83 -22.21 -3.29 10.06
N LEU A 84 -21.04 -2.97 10.63
CA LEU A 84 -20.89 -2.83 12.08
C LEU A 84 -21.80 -1.72 12.65
N ARG A 85 -21.98 -0.63 11.90
CA ARG A 85 -22.87 0.46 12.28
C ARG A 85 -24.33 0.02 12.27
N ALA A 86 -24.74 -0.80 11.30
CA ALA A 86 -26.08 -1.35 11.24
C ALA A 86 -26.37 -2.28 12.43
N ASP A 87 -25.41 -3.14 12.78
CA ASP A 87 -25.52 -4.05 13.93
C ASP A 87 -25.62 -3.29 15.26
N TYR A 88 -24.78 -2.28 15.46
CA TYR A 88 -24.85 -1.41 16.64
C TYR A 88 -26.22 -0.72 16.74
N THR A 89 -26.72 -0.20 15.62
CA THR A 89 -28.02 0.50 15.58
C THR A 89 -29.16 -0.46 15.92
N THR A 90 -29.09 -1.70 15.44
CA THR A 90 -30.09 -2.74 15.72
C THR A 90 -30.05 -3.15 17.20
N GLN A 91 -28.87 -3.44 17.75
CA GLN A 91 -28.73 -3.76 19.19
C GLN A 91 -29.21 -2.60 20.08
N GLN A 92 -28.87 -1.36 19.71
CA GLN A 92 -29.33 -0.19 20.45
C GLN A 92 -30.85 -0.06 20.41
N ALA A 93 -31.48 -0.34 19.27
CA ALA A 93 -32.93 -0.33 19.15
C ALA A 93 -33.58 -1.41 20.02
N ASP A 94 -33.01 -2.62 20.06
CA ASP A 94 -33.48 -3.71 20.91
C ASP A 94 -33.33 -3.39 22.40
N PHE A 95 -32.20 -2.80 22.80
CA PHE A 95 -31.98 -2.32 24.17
C PHE A 95 -33.00 -1.26 24.56
N MET A 96 -33.22 -0.25 23.71
CA MET A 96 -34.22 0.78 23.96
C MET A 96 -35.63 0.18 24.03
N LYS A 97 -35.97 -0.81 23.19
CA LYS A 97 -37.24 -1.51 23.23
C LYS A 97 -37.43 -2.25 24.56
N ALA A 98 -36.42 -2.99 25.00
CA ALA A 98 -36.44 -3.70 26.27
C ALA A 98 -36.58 -2.75 27.48
N GLY A 99 -36.03 -1.53 27.38
CA GLY A 99 -36.17 -0.49 28.39
C GLY A 99 -37.51 0.27 28.37
N LYS A 100 -38.40 0.05 27.39
CA LYS A 100 -39.69 0.74 27.35
C LYS A 100 -40.60 0.24 28.47
N GLN A 101 -41.27 1.17 29.15
CA GLN A 101 -42.23 0.87 30.22
C GLN A 101 -43.29 -0.14 29.77
N SER A 102 -43.80 -0.02 28.54
CA SER A 102 -44.80 -0.96 28.00
C SER A 102 -44.30 -2.39 27.79
N GLU A 103 -43.01 -2.59 27.50
CA GLU A 103 -42.39 -3.92 27.39
C GLU A 103 -42.04 -4.48 28.77
N ILE A 104 -41.58 -3.62 29.68
CA ILE A 104 -41.31 -3.98 31.08
C ILE A 104 -42.59 -4.46 31.77
N ILE A 105 -43.71 -3.73 31.62
CA ILE A 105 -45.01 -4.11 32.19
C ILE A 105 -45.44 -5.49 31.71
N LYS A 106 -45.42 -5.75 30.39
CA LYS A 106 -45.74 -7.07 29.83
C LYS A 106 -44.87 -8.19 30.41
N ARG A 107 -43.59 -7.92 30.64
CA ARG A 107 -42.65 -8.91 31.19
C ARG A 107 -42.89 -9.16 32.69
N VAL A 108 -43.29 -8.12 33.40
CA VAL A 108 -43.49 -8.08 34.85
C VAL A 108 -44.92 -8.50 35.27
N GLU A 109 -45.90 -8.46 34.36
CA GLU A 109 -47.26 -8.99 34.54
C GLU A 109 -47.26 -10.47 34.93
N SER A 110 -46.35 -11.27 34.35
CA SER A 110 -46.19 -12.69 34.71
C SER A 110 -45.78 -12.92 36.17
N MET A 111 -45.23 -11.90 36.82
CA MET A 111 -44.84 -11.91 38.24
C MET A 111 -45.90 -11.27 39.15
N GLY A 112 -47.07 -10.89 38.61
CA GLY A 112 -48.20 -10.35 39.37
C GLY A 112 -48.03 -8.91 39.86
N ILE A 113 -47.07 -8.16 39.30
CA ILE A 113 -46.77 -6.78 39.67
C ILE A 113 -47.49 -5.85 38.68
N GLU A 114 -48.41 -5.02 39.17
CA GLU A 114 -49.18 -4.07 38.37
C GLU A 114 -48.64 -2.64 38.46
N GLU A 115 -48.78 -1.87 37.38
CA GLU A 115 -48.42 -0.47 37.35
C GLU A 115 -49.39 0.38 38.19
N ASN A 116 -48.83 1.20 39.09
CA ASN A 116 -49.62 2.14 39.87
C ASN A 116 -50.10 3.30 38.97
N LYS A 117 -51.32 3.20 38.44
CA LYS A 117 -51.94 4.20 37.55
C LYS A 117 -52.30 5.51 38.25
N THR A 118 -52.30 5.54 39.58
CA THR A 118 -52.60 6.73 40.36
C THR A 118 -51.29 7.42 40.78
N PRO A 119 -51.16 8.74 40.57
CA PRO A 119 -49.97 9.46 41.00
C PRO A 119 -49.82 9.39 42.53
N PRO A 120 -48.59 9.19 43.05
CA PRO A 120 -48.35 9.08 44.48
C PRO A 120 -48.75 10.37 45.20
N THR A 121 -49.47 10.23 46.32
CA THR A 121 -49.94 11.37 47.10
C THR A 121 -48.75 12.07 47.77
N LYS A 122 -48.52 13.34 47.42
CA LYS A 122 -47.51 14.16 48.09
C LYS A 122 -47.94 14.42 49.53
N ILE A 123 -47.24 13.85 50.50
CA ILE A 123 -47.45 14.14 51.92
C ILE A 123 -46.84 15.52 52.19
N ILE A 124 -47.68 16.52 52.43
CA ILE A 124 -47.24 17.85 52.85
C ILE A 124 -47.28 17.83 54.38
N VAL A 125 -46.11 17.77 55.02
CA VAL A 125 -46.01 17.93 56.48
C VAL A 125 -46.31 19.40 56.77
N LYS A 126 -47.39 19.65 57.48
CA LYS A 126 -47.70 20.98 57.99
C LYS A 126 -46.89 21.15 59.26
N ASP A 127 -45.78 21.87 59.15
CA ASP A 127 -45.03 22.33 60.33
C ASP A 127 -45.96 23.22 61.15
N TRP A 128 -46.09 22.88 62.44
CA TRP A 128 -46.96 23.52 63.43
C TRP A 128 -46.26 24.71 64.08
#